data_AF-A0A2N1W9I4-F1
#
_entry.id   AF-A0A2N1W9I4-F1
#
_cell.length_a   1.000
_cell.length_b   1.000
_cell.length_c   1.000
_cell.angle_alpha   90.00
_cell.angle_beta   90.00
_cell.angle_gamma   90.00
#
_symmetry.space_group_name_H-M   'P 1'
#
loop_
_entity.id
_entity.type
_entity.pdbx_description
1 polymer ?
#
loop_
_entity_poly.entity_id
_entity_poly.type
_entity_poly.pdbx_seq_one_letter_code
_entity_poly.pdbx_strand_id
1 'polypeptide(L)'
;GVANDLPWGAFRDRSVTVVDVAGVDPLAQDLVFARIISKLREHLERRDLGVDQMVVFVDELNKYAPSDGPETHVKKMLLDLSERGRYLGLVLFSAQQFRSQVLRRVVGNAGTTAYGRMDGDELAMPGYATLSPAIKAKLAALPKGELMVRHPHFTQPVFVRFPRPASLSGREGVEAFPPAADLPFAEAIIAQLRRLDPALRADTVRAVLEGRPESEVRSALSATLRRRPESPVSFFLALLGRTIAATTPEPMRGIAPLAHDDTDPFAPY
;
A
#
# COMPACT_ATOMS: atom_id res chain seq x y z
N GLY A 1 3.87 22.28 1.95
CA GLY A 1 3.38 21.12 2.73
C GLY A 1 4.49 20.10 2.82
N VAL A 2 4.67 19.45 3.98
CA VAL A 2 5.61 18.33 4.08
C VAL A 2 4.99 17.18 3.29
N ALA A 3 5.52 16.88 2.11
CA ALA A 3 5.09 15.73 1.35
C ALA A 3 5.42 14.47 2.16
N ASN A 4 4.39 13.73 2.59
CA ASN A 4 4.57 12.38 3.13
C ASN A 4 4.91 11.46 1.96
N ASP A 5 6.18 11.44 1.58
CA ASP A 5 6.70 10.52 0.59
C ASP A 5 7.30 9.29 1.27
N LEU A 6 7.61 8.26 0.48
CA LEU A 6 8.37 7.11 0.96
C LEU A 6 9.77 7.55 1.43
N PRO A 7 10.38 6.84 2.40
CA PRO A 7 11.68 7.19 2.97
C PRO A 7 12.83 6.83 2.01
N TRP A 8 12.86 7.45 0.83
CA TRP A 8 13.89 7.22 -0.19
C TRP A 8 15.29 7.41 0.41
N GLY A 9 16.12 6.37 0.29
CA GLY A 9 17.46 6.30 0.87
C GLY A 9 17.54 6.13 2.39
N ALA A 10 16.41 5.98 3.07
CA ALA A 10 16.32 5.75 4.49
C ALA A 10 15.39 4.56 4.84
N PHE A 11 15.15 3.66 3.88
CA PHE A 11 14.47 2.41 4.17
C PHE A 11 15.29 1.59 5.17
N ARG A 12 14.60 0.95 6.11
CA ARG A 12 15.22 0.12 7.13
C ARG A 12 14.92 -1.34 6.87
N ASP A 13 15.92 -2.18 7.13
CA ASP A 13 15.73 -3.63 7.11
C ASP A 13 14.58 -4.06 8.04
N ARG A 14 13.85 -5.10 7.65
CA ARG A 14 12.69 -5.65 8.37
C ARG A 14 11.60 -4.63 8.73
N SER A 15 11.43 -3.58 7.92
CA SER A 15 10.31 -2.64 8.04
C SER A 15 9.22 -2.92 7.00
N VAL A 16 7.99 -2.53 7.34
CA VAL A 16 6.83 -2.61 6.46
C VAL A 16 6.29 -1.20 6.26
N THR A 17 6.13 -0.81 5.01
CA THR A 17 5.52 0.47 4.63
C THR A 17 4.25 0.17 3.85
N VAL A 18 3.13 0.73 4.31
CA VAL A 18 1.83 0.58 3.66
C VAL A 18 1.51 1.88 2.93
N VAL A 19 1.21 1.77 1.64
CA VAL A 19 0.74 2.88 0.80
C VAL A 19 -0.76 2.69 0.59
N ASP A 20 -1.54 3.47 1.32
CA ASP A 20 -3.00 3.44 1.19
C ASP A 20 -3.44 4.29 0.00
N VAL A 21 -3.99 3.61 -1.01
CA VAL A 21 -4.57 4.23 -2.20
C VAL A 21 -6.08 3.97 -2.30
N ALA A 22 -6.70 3.53 -1.21
CA ALA A 22 -8.14 3.30 -1.16
C ALA A 22 -8.90 4.61 -1.43
N GLY A 23 -9.95 4.54 -2.25
CA GLY A 23 -10.77 5.71 -2.61
C GLY A 23 -10.11 6.70 -3.58
N VAL A 24 -8.88 6.44 -4.02
CA VAL A 24 -8.21 7.24 -5.07
C VAL A 24 -8.69 6.80 -6.45
N ASP A 25 -8.81 7.75 -7.38
CA ASP A 25 -9.16 7.46 -8.78
C ASP A 25 -8.20 6.43 -9.42
N PRO A 26 -8.68 5.47 -10.23
CA PRO A 26 -7.84 4.44 -10.84
C PRO A 26 -6.59 4.96 -11.56
N LEU A 27 -6.70 6.07 -12.32
CA LEU A 27 -5.57 6.64 -13.03
C LEU A 27 -4.52 7.20 -12.05
N ALA A 28 -4.97 7.80 -10.96
CA ALA A 28 -4.09 8.27 -9.90
C ALA A 28 -3.43 7.11 -9.15
N GLN A 29 -4.12 5.98 -8.95
CA GLN A 29 -3.50 4.77 -8.40
C GLN A 29 -2.40 4.22 -9.32
N ASP A 30 -2.65 4.18 -10.63
CA ASP A 30 -1.66 3.76 -11.63
C ASP A 30 -0.43 4.67 -11.62
N LEU A 31 -0.63 5.98 -11.50
CA LEU A 31 0.46 6.95 -11.40
C LEU A 31 1.30 6.76 -10.12
N VAL A 32 0.64 6.59 -8.97
CA VAL A 32 1.32 6.32 -7.69
C VAL A 32 2.13 5.03 -7.79
N PHE A 33 1.53 3.96 -8.31
CA PHE A 33 2.19 2.68 -8.49
C PHE A 33 3.41 2.81 -9.42
N ALA A 34 3.23 3.40 -10.60
CA ALA A 34 4.30 3.62 -11.58
C ALA A 34 5.47 4.42 -10.97
N ARG A 35 5.17 5.49 -10.24
CA ARG A 35 6.19 6.32 -9.58
C ARG A 35 6.99 5.51 -8.55
N ILE A 36 6.30 4.75 -7.70
CA ILE A 36 6.94 3.96 -6.64
C ILE A 36 7.89 2.92 -7.24
N ILE A 37 7.42 2.13 -8.20
CA ILE A 37 8.26 1.08 -8.81
C ILE A 37 9.45 1.70 -9.56
N SER A 38 9.25 2.77 -10.32
CA SER A 38 10.34 3.49 -11.01
C SER A 38 11.40 4.01 -10.04
N LYS A 39 10.97 4.63 -8.93
CA LYS A 39 11.89 5.15 -7.90
C LYS A 39 12.62 4.05 -7.16
N LEU A 40 11.92 2.96 -6.79
CA LEU A 40 12.55 1.80 -6.17
C LEU A 40 13.65 1.23 -7.06
N ARG A 41 13.38 1.08 -8.36
CA ARG A 41 14.36 0.64 -9.34
C ARG A 41 15.57 1.58 -9.39
N GLU A 42 15.35 2.89 -9.55
CA GLU A 42 16.42 3.90 -9.63
C GLU A 42 17.34 3.83 -8.40
N HIS A 43 16.75 3.76 -7.21
CA HIS A 43 17.52 3.73 -5.95
C HIS A 43 18.22 2.39 -5.70
N LEU A 44 17.63 1.27 -6.12
CA LEU A 44 18.30 -0.04 -6.06
C LEU A 44 19.47 -0.13 -7.04
N GLU A 45 19.32 0.42 -8.25
CA GLU A 45 20.41 0.52 -9.23
C GLU A 45 21.58 1.35 -8.70
N ARG A 46 21.30 2.45 -7.98
CA ARG A 46 22.30 3.30 -7.32
C ARG A 46 22.85 2.75 -6.01
N ARG A 47 22.20 1.71 -5.46
CA ARG A 47 22.49 1.15 -4.13
C ARG A 47 22.42 2.19 -3.01
N ASP A 48 21.51 3.15 -3.13
CA ASP A 48 21.34 4.24 -2.17
C ASP A 48 19.98 4.17 -1.47
N LEU A 49 19.19 3.10 -1.64
CA LEU A 49 17.86 2.93 -1.01
C LEU A 49 17.91 2.74 0.52
N GLY A 50 19.06 2.29 1.05
CA GLY A 50 19.24 1.90 2.46
C GLY A 50 19.02 0.41 2.73
N VAL A 51 18.59 -0.36 1.72
CA VAL A 51 18.43 -1.82 1.76
C VAL A 51 18.84 -2.44 0.42
N ASP A 52 19.34 -3.67 0.45
CA ASP A 52 19.75 -4.42 -0.76
C ASP A 52 18.59 -5.16 -1.43
N GLN A 53 17.50 -5.40 -0.68
CA GLN A 53 16.34 -6.16 -1.13
C GLN A 53 15.05 -5.45 -0.74
N MET A 54 14.11 -5.40 -1.69
CA MET A 54 12.78 -4.83 -1.50
C MET A 54 11.73 -5.80 -2.01
N VAL A 55 10.74 -6.10 -1.18
CA VAL A 55 9.56 -6.87 -1.59
C VAL A 55 8.39 -5.91 -1.74
N VAL A 56 7.82 -5.83 -2.94
CA VAL A 56 6.62 -5.05 -3.22
C VAL A 56 5.42 -5.97 -3.23
N PHE A 57 4.51 -5.74 -2.29
CA PHE A 57 3.22 -6.42 -2.25
C PHE A 57 2.20 -5.68 -3.11
N VAL A 58 1.59 -6.37 -4.05
CA VAL A 58 0.54 -5.84 -4.92
C VAL A 58 -0.69 -6.71 -4.80
N ASP A 59 -1.77 -6.12 -4.30
CA ASP A 59 -3.07 -6.76 -4.33
C ASP A 59 -3.70 -6.59 -5.71
N GLU A 60 -4.46 -7.58 -6.16
CA GLU A 60 -5.13 -7.59 -7.48
C GLU A 60 -4.23 -7.20 -8.66
N LEU A 61 -3.19 -8.01 -8.92
CA LEU A 61 -2.23 -7.71 -9.98
C LEU A 61 -2.86 -7.56 -11.39
N ASN A 62 -4.02 -8.16 -11.62
CA ASN A 62 -4.80 -8.03 -12.86
C ASN A 62 -5.23 -6.58 -13.14
N LYS A 63 -5.37 -5.73 -12.12
CA LYS A 63 -5.63 -4.30 -12.30
C LYS A 63 -4.52 -3.61 -13.11
N TYR A 64 -3.27 -3.98 -12.82
CA TYR A 64 -2.08 -3.32 -13.37
C TYR A 64 -1.47 -4.06 -14.56
N ALA A 65 -1.66 -5.37 -14.63
CA ALA A 65 -1.20 -6.23 -15.71
C ALA A 65 -2.28 -7.23 -16.14
N PRO A 66 -3.40 -6.75 -16.73
CA PRO A 66 -4.47 -7.63 -17.19
C PRO A 66 -4.00 -8.59 -18.29
N SER A 67 -4.66 -9.74 -18.38
CA SER A 67 -4.41 -10.77 -19.41
C SER A 67 -4.57 -10.25 -20.84
N ASP A 68 -5.51 -9.33 -21.01
CA ASP A 68 -5.97 -8.72 -22.25
C ASP A 68 -6.09 -7.20 -22.08
N GLY A 69 -6.51 -6.51 -23.13
CA GLY A 69 -6.59 -5.05 -23.14
C GLY A 69 -5.29 -4.33 -23.53
N PRO A 70 -5.28 -3.00 -23.46
CA PRO A 70 -4.21 -2.17 -24.00
C PRO A 70 -2.88 -2.38 -23.26
N GLU A 71 -1.79 -2.16 -23.98
CA GLU A 71 -0.45 -2.15 -23.41
C GLU A 71 -0.18 -0.83 -22.68
N THR A 72 -0.28 -0.84 -21.35
CA THR A 72 0.01 0.32 -20.50
C THR A 72 1.47 0.37 -20.08
N HIS A 73 1.94 1.55 -19.68
CA HIS A 73 3.29 1.71 -19.12
C HIS A 73 3.51 0.87 -17.87
N VAL A 74 2.51 0.82 -16.98
CA VAL A 74 2.53 0.01 -15.76
C VAL A 74 2.64 -1.49 -16.09
N LYS A 75 1.88 -1.98 -17.07
CA LYS A 75 1.94 -3.38 -17.51
C LYS A 75 3.33 -3.76 -18.02
N LYS A 76 3.95 -2.90 -18.85
CA LYS A 76 5.33 -3.09 -19.33
C LYS A 76 6.35 -3.08 -18.20
N MET A 77 6.18 -2.18 -17.23
CA MET A 77 7.04 -2.09 -16.05
C MET A 77 6.93 -3.33 -15.16
N LEU A 78 5.72 -3.85 -14.93
CA LEU A 78 5.50 -5.09 -14.18
C LEU A 78 6.07 -6.30 -14.91
N LEU A 79 5.96 -6.35 -16.24
CA LEU A 79 6.59 -7.38 -17.04
C LEU A 79 8.12 -7.35 -16.90
N ASP A 80 8.72 -6.17 -17.03
CA ASP A 80 10.15 -5.95 -16.84
C ASP A 80 10.60 -6.38 -15.43
N LEU A 81 9.83 -5.96 -14.41
CA LEU A 81 10.07 -6.34 -13.03
C LEU A 81 10.01 -7.86 -12.83
N SER A 82 9.04 -8.54 -13.44
CA SER A 82 8.91 -9.99 -13.35
C SER A 82 10.09 -10.73 -14.01
N GLU A 83 10.67 -10.16 -15.07
CA GLU A 83 11.76 -10.77 -15.84
C GLU A 83 13.14 -10.47 -15.26
N ARG A 84 13.36 -9.25 -14.77
CA ARG A 84 14.70 -8.74 -14.40
C ARG A 84 14.82 -8.24 -12.95
N GLY A 85 13.73 -8.16 -12.19
CA GLY A 85 13.71 -7.62 -10.83
C GLY A 85 14.70 -8.29 -9.86
N ARG A 86 14.92 -9.60 -10.03
CA ARG A 86 15.85 -10.39 -9.21
C ARG A 86 17.28 -9.82 -9.21
N TYR A 87 17.76 -9.32 -10.35
CA TYR A 87 19.12 -8.74 -10.45
C TYR A 87 19.26 -7.46 -9.63
N LEU A 88 18.17 -6.71 -9.49
CA LEU A 88 18.11 -5.45 -8.77
C LEU A 88 17.79 -5.61 -7.28
N GLY A 89 17.50 -6.83 -6.81
CA GLY A 89 16.98 -7.05 -5.45
C GLY A 89 15.52 -6.64 -5.27
N LEU A 90 14.77 -6.42 -6.36
CA LEU A 90 13.35 -6.06 -6.32
C LEU A 90 12.48 -7.30 -6.58
N VAL A 91 11.68 -7.68 -5.59
CA VAL A 91 10.80 -8.85 -5.63
C VAL A 91 9.35 -8.41 -5.68
N LEU A 92 8.60 -8.89 -6.67
CA LEU A 92 7.16 -8.73 -6.73
C LEU A 92 6.48 -9.88 -5.98
N PHE A 93 5.66 -9.55 -5.01
CA PHE A 93 4.73 -10.47 -4.36
C PHE A 93 3.32 -10.01 -4.67
N SER A 94 2.47 -10.89 -5.21
CA SER A 94 1.08 -10.53 -5.48
C SER A 94 0.09 -11.59 -5.01
N ALA A 95 -1.12 -11.12 -4.75
CA ALA A 95 -2.30 -11.96 -4.56
C ALA A 95 -3.34 -11.61 -5.63
N GLN A 96 -4.02 -12.63 -6.15
CA GLN A 96 -5.10 -12.45 -7.10
C GLN A 96 -6.10 -13.61 -6.98
N GLN A 97 -7.37 -13.34 -7.27
CA GLN A 97 -8.41 -14.38 -7.27
C GLN A 97 -8.24 -15.34 -8.46
N PHE A 98 -7.96 -14.81 -9.65
CA PHE A 98 -7.80 -15.57 -10.88
C PHE A 98 -6.43 -15.31 -11.50
N ARG A 99 -5.63 -16.35 -11.67
CA ARG A 99 -4.34 -16.23 -12.38
C ARG A 99 -4.57 -15.96 -13.86
N SER A 100 -5.65 -16.51 -14.43
CA SER A 100 -5.99 -16.37 -15.84
C SER A 100 -6.22 -14.92 -16.28
N GLN A 101 -6.61 -14.05 -15.34
CA GLN A 101 -6.86 -12.62 -15.59
C GLN A 101 -5.59 -11.76 -15.56
N VAL A 102 -4.44 -12.34 -15.24
CA VAL A 102 -3.15 -11.64 -15.22
C VAL A 102 -2.36 -11.99 -16.47
N LEU A 103 -1.58 -11.04 -16.99
CA LEU A 103 -0.68 -11.25 -18.12
C LEU A 103 0.18 -12.51 -17.91
N ARG A 104 0.03 -13.49 -18.82
CA ARG A 104 0.65 -14.81 -18.72
C ARG A 104 2.16 -14.79 -18.51
N ARG A 105 2.87 -13.82 -19.08
CA ARG A 105 4.32 -13.67 -18.90
C ARG A 105 4.67 -13.27 -17.46
N VAL A 106 3.93 -12.35 -16.86
CA VAL A 106 4.16 -11.91 -15.47
C VAL A 106 4.03 -13.09 -14.50
N VAL A 107 2.92 -13.82 -14.57
CA VAL A 107 2.70 -15.02 -13.73
C VAL A 107 3.52 -16.24 -14.16
N GLY A 108 4.13 -16.20 -15.34
CA GLY A 108 5.02 -17.24 -15.86
C GLY A 108 6.43 -17.12 -15.30
N ASN A 109 6.88 -15.89 -15.03
CA ASN A 109 8.17 -15.60 -14.42
C ASN A 109 8.16 -15.67 -12.88
N ALA A 110 6.98 -15.90 -12.27
CA ALA A 110 6.87 -16.09 -10.83
C ALA A 110 7.62 -17.36 -10.38
N GLY A 111 8.75 -17.18 -9.68
CA GLY A 111 9.57 -18.28 -9.20
C GLY A 111 8.86 -19.14 -8.14
N THR A 112 8.00 -18.55 -7.31
CA THR A 112 7.20 -19.28 -6.32
C THR A 112 5.74 -18.95 -6.52
N THR A 113 4.87 -19.96 -6.47
CA THR A 113 3.42 -19.78 -6.55
C THR A 113 2.72 -20.57 -5.47
N ALA A 114 1.72 -19.96 -4.84
CA ALA A 114 0.85 -20.60 -3.88
C ALA A 114 -0.58 -20.55 -4.41
N TYR A 115 -1.30 -21.67 -4.29
CA TYR A 115 -2.67 -21.83 -4.77
C TYR A 115 -3.56 -22.21 -3.59
N GLY A 116 -4.62 -21.44 -3.38
CA GLY A 116 -5.70 -21.82 -2.48
C GLY A 116 -6.72 -22.74 -3.14
N ARG A 117 -7.92 -22.75 -2.59
CA ARG A 117 -9.08 -23.36 -3.26
C ARG A 117 -9.38 -22.59 -4.56
N MET A 118 -9.66 -23.32 -5.62
CA MET A 118 -9.91 -22.76 -6.95
C MET A 118 -11.15 -23.37 -7.60
N ASP A 119 -11.85 -22.59 -8.41
CA ASP A 119 -13.02 -23.08 -9.15
C ASP A 119 -12.62 -23.92 -10.37
N GLY A 120 -13.52 -24.81 -10.79
CA GLY A 120 -13.28 -25.74 -11.91
C GLY A 120 -12.98 -25.02 -13.23
N ASP A 121 -13.66 -23.90 -13.49
CA ASP A 121 -13.49 -23.11 -14.71
C ASP A 121 -12.07 -22.52 -14.80
N GLU A 122 -11.55 -21.99 -13.69
CA GLU A 122 -10.18 -21.50 -13.62
C GLU A 122 -9.18 -22.66 -13.82
N LEU A 123 -9.40 -23.81 -13.18
CA LEU A 123 -8.55 -25.00 -13.32
C LEU A 123 -8.58 -25.62 -14.73
N ALA A 124 -9.60 -25.30 -15.53
CA ALA A 124 -9.69 -25.69 -16.94
C ALA A 124 -8.81 -24.80 -17.85
N MET A 125 -8.40 -23.62 -17.38
CA MET A 125 -7.61 -22.69 -18.19
C MET A 125 -6.24 -23.27 -18.58
N PRO A 126 -5.67 -22.93 -19.76
CA PRO A 126 -4.40 -23.47 -20.25
C PRO A 126 -3.22 -23.28 -19.29
N GLY A 127 -3.24 -22.25 -18.44
CA GLY A 127 -2.22 -22.00 -17.43
C GLY A 127 -2.05 -23.11 -16.38
N TYR A 128 -3.03 -24.03 -16.30
CA TYR A 128 -3.06 -25.16 -15.37
C TYR A 128 -2.93 -26.52 -16.06
N ALA A 129 -2.65 -26.55 -17.37
CA ALA A 129 -2.53 -27.79 -18.14
C ALA A 129 -1.44 -28.74 -17.59
N THR A 130 -0.43 -28.21 -16.90
CA THR A 130 0.65 -29.00 -16.30
C THR A 130 0.26 -29.72 -15.00
N LEU A 131 -0.91 -29.41 -14.41
CA LEU A 131 -1.37 -30.05 -13.19
C LEU A 131 -2.08 -31.37 -13.52
N SER A 132 -1.77 -32.43 -12.78
CA SER A 132 -2.45 -33.72 -12.94
C SER A 132 -3.93 -33.60 -12.55
N PRO A 133 -4.82 -34.46 -13.09
CA PRO A 133 -6.23 -34.47 -12.71
C PRO A 133 -6.46 -34.61 -11.20
N ALA A 134 -5.63 -35.42 -10.52
CA ALA A 134 -5.69 -35.59 -9.07
C ALA A 134 -5.36 -34.29 -8.31
N ILE A 135 -4.36 -33.53 -8.77
CA ILE A 135 -4.01 -32.23 -8.17
C ILE A 135 -5.13 -31.22 -8.39
N LYS A 136 -5.71 -31.17 -9.61
CA LYS A 136 -6.84 -30.28 -9.91
C LYS A 136 -8.05 -30.59 -9.02
N ALA A 137 -8.40 -31.87 -8.86
CA ALA A 137 -9.47 -32.29 -7.97
C ALA A 137 -9.21 -31.88 -6.50
N LYS A 138 -7.95 -32.02 -6.04
CA LYS A 138 -7.57 -31.59 -4.68
C LYS A 138 -7.66 -30.07 -4.51
N LEU A 139 -7.24 -29.28 -5.50
CA LEU A 139 -7.37 -27.81 -5.47
C LEU A 139 -8.84 -27.35 -5.45
N ALA A 140 -9.72 -28.03 -6.17
CA ALA A 140 -11.15 -27.72 -6.20
C ALA A 140 -11.83 -27.90 -4.84
N ALA A 141 -11.38 -28.90 -4.07
CA ALA A 141 -11.90 -29.26 -2.76
C ALA A 141 -10.99 -28.83 -1.59
N LEU A 142 -10.02 -27.93 -1.82
CA LEU A 142 -9.00 -27.60 -0.83
C LEU A 142 -9.61 -26.91 0.41
N PRO A 143 -9.33 -27.39 1.63
CA PRO A 143 -9.82 -26.75 2.86
C PRO A 143 -9.31 -25.32 3.02
N LYS A 144 -10.10 -24.46 3.69
CA LYS A 144 -9.67 -23.10 4.03
C LYS A 144 -8.41 -23.16 4.91
N GLY A 145 -7.41 -22.38 4.55
CA GLY A 145 -6.12 -22.33 5.25
C GLY A 145 -5.13 -23.41 4.83
N GLU A 146 -5.49 -24.28 3.88
CA GLU A 146 -4.51 -25.10 3.16
C GLU A 146 -4.14 -24.43 1.84
N LEU A 147 -2.88 -24.61 1.43
CA LEU A 147 -2.32 -24.07 0.20
C LEU A 147 -1.49 -25.15 -0.50
N MET A 148 -1.52 -25.16 -1.83
CA MET A 148 -0.52 -25.86 -2.64
C MET A 148 0.58 -24.88 -3.03
N VAL A 149 1.83 -25.19 -2.72
CA VAL A 149 3.00 -24.40 -3.09
C VAL A 149 3.77 -25.09 -4.21
N ARG A 150 4.12 -24.33 -5.25
CA ARG A 150 5.07 -24.73 -6.29
C ARG A 150 6.30 -23.85 -6.19
N HIS A 151 7.47 -24.49 -6.17
CA HIS A 151 8.78 -23.84 -6.12
C HIS A 151 9.79 -24.69 -6.93
N PRO A 152 10.71 -24.10 -7.72
CA PRO A 152 11.69 -24.80 -8.55
C PRO A 152 12.54 -25.86 -7.82
N HIS A 153 12.86 -25.64 -6.54
CA HIS A 153 13.55 -26.62 -5.70
C HIS A 153 12.77 -27.92 -5.45
N PHE A 154 11.45 -27.94 -5.60
CA PHE A 154 10.64 -29.13 -5.39
C PHE A 154 10.15 -29.69 -6.73
N THR A 155 10.37 -30.99 -6.94
CA THR A 155 9.90 -31.70 -8.14
C THR A 155 8.39 -31.89 -8.15
N GLN A 156 7.78 -31.96 -6.97
CA GLN A 156 6.34 -32.08 -6.79
C GLN A 156 5.79 -30.89 -5.99
N PRO A 157 4.53 -30.47 -6.24
CA PRO A 157 3.89 -29.44 -5.42
C PRO A 157 3.75 -29.90 -3.96
N VAL A 158 3.98 -28.97 -3.04
CA VAL A 158 3.89 -29.24 -1.60
C VAL A 158 2.58 -28.68 -1.08
N PHE A 159 1.80 -29.49 -0.35
CA PHE A 159 0.61 -29.00 0.33
C PHE A 159 0.95 -28.63 1.76
N VAL A 160 0.65 -27.40 2.14
CA VAL A 160 0.94 -26.84 3.46
C VAL A 160 -0.34 -26.31 4.09
N ARG A 161 -0.40 -26.34 5.41
CA ARG A 161 -1.42 -25.63 6.17
C ARG A 161 -0.84 -24.29 6.60
N PHE A 162 -1.39 -23.20 6.10
CA PHE A 162 -1.01 -21.86 6.49
C PHE A 162 -1.41 -21.65 7.96
N PRO A 163 -0.53 -21.06 8.78
CA PRO A 163 -0.85 -20.78 10.18
C PRO A 163 -2.10 -19.89 10.28
N ARG A 164 -2.82 -19.99 11.40
CA ARG A 164 -3.93 -19.07 11.66
C ARG A 164 -3.40 -17.62 11.59
N PRO A 165 -4.10 -16.72 10.88
CA PRO A 165 -3.64 -15.35 10.75
C PRO A 165 -3.49 -14.71 12.14
N ALA A 166 -2.44 -13.91 12.31
CA ALA A 166 -2.22 -13.13 13.54
C ALA A 166 -3.14 -11.91 13.63
N SER A 167 -4.02 -11.72 12.64
CA SER A 167 -5.01 -10.66 12.55
C SER A 167 -6.42 -11.25 12.52
N LEU A 168 -7.39 -10.55 13.10
CA LEU A 168 -8.81 -10.88 12.98
C LEU A 168 -9.27 -10.69 11.53
N SER A 169 -10.26 -11.49 11.10
CA SER A 169 -10.93 -11.17 9.84
C SER A 169 -11.67 -9.83 9.94
N GLY A 170 -11.98 -9.17 8.82
CA GLY A 170 -12.69 -7.89 8.85
C GLY A 170 -13.99 -7.94 9.64
N ARG A 171 -14.76 -9.03 9.51
CA ARG A 171 -15.99 -9.23 10.29
C ARG A 171 -15.72 -9.41 11.78
N GLU A 172 -14.82 -10.32 12.15
CA GLU A 172 -14.45 -10.55 13.55
C GLU A 172 -13.81 -9.30 14.17
N GLY A 173 -13.07 -8.54 13.37
CA GLY A 173 -12.45 -7.27 13.75
C GLY A 173 -13.50 -6.20 14.03
N VAL A 174 -14.51 -6.06 13.16
CA VAL A 174 -15.64 -5.14 13.38
C VAL A 174 -16.52 -5.60 14.56
N GLU A 175 -16.74 -6.90 14.73
CA GLU A 175 -17.48 -7.44 15.87
C GLU A 175 -16.72 -7.20 17.20
N ALA A 176 -15.41 -7.42 17.22
CA ALA A 176 -14.57 -7.21 18.40
C ALA A 176 -14.26 -5.73 18.67
N PHE A 177 -14.18 -4.93 17.61
CA PHE A 177 -13.85 -3.50 17.63
C PHE A 177 -14.85 -2.75 16.74
N PRO A 178 -16.10 -2.56 17.18
CA PRO A 178 -17.12 -1.87 16.40
C PRO A 178 -16.64 -0.46 16.04
N PRO A 179 -16.90 0.01 14.80
CA PRO A 179 -16.58 1.38 14.41
C PRO A 179 -17.21 2.33 15.41
N ALA A 180 -16.40 3.20 16.00
CA ALA A 180 -16.88 4.22 16.90
C ALA A 180 -17.86 5.13 16.13
N ALA A 181 -18.95 5.55 16.78
CA ALA A 181 -19.84 6.53 16.21
C ALA A 181 -19.05 7.79 15.80
N ASP A 182 -19.43 8.41 14.67
CA ASP A 182 -18.83 9.67 14.25
C ASP A 182 -19.03 10.71 15.35
N LEU A 183 -17.93 11.08 16.00
CA LEU A 183 -17.90 12.13 17.00
C LEU A 183 -17.63 13.47 16.31
N PRO A 184 -18.30 14.56 16.73
CA PRO A 184 -17.89 15.91 16.36
C PRO A 184 -16.39 16.10 16.61
N PHE A 185 -15.71 16.83 15.74
CA PHE A 185 -14.24 16.93 15.74
C PHE A 185 -13.66 17.21 17.13
N ALA A 186 -14.21 18.18 17.86
CA ALA A 186 -13.76 18.51 19.22
C ALA A 186 -13.88 17.33 20.20
N GLU A 187 -14.99 16.60 20.16
CA GLU A 187 -15.22 15.42 21.00
C GLU A 187 -14.28 14.26 20.63
N ALA A 188 -13.97 14.10 19.34
CA ALA A 188 -12.98 13.12 18.89
C ALA A 188 -11.58 13.43 19.43
N ILE A 189 -11.15 14.70 19.40
CA ILE A 189 -9.86 15.12 19.97
C ILE A 189 -9.83 14.89 21.49
N ILE A 190 -10.89 15.26 22.20
CA ILE A 190 -11.02 15.06 23.65
C ILE A 190 -10.92 13.58 24.01
N ALA A 191 -11.63 12.72 23.28
CA ALA A 191 -11.60 11.28 23.50
C ALA A 191 -10.19 10.69 23.31
N GLN A 192 -9.45 11.14 22.29
CA GLN A 192 -8.07 10.70 22.06
C GLN A 192 -7.10 11.19 23.14
N LEU A 193 -7.23 12.44 23.58
CA LEU A 193 -6.38 12.97 24.65
C LEU A 193 -6.69 12.31 26.00
N ARG A 194 -7.96 12.00 26.29
CA ARG A 194 -8.37 11.26 27.50
C ARG A 194 -7.83 9.83 27.58
N ARG A 195 -7.53 9.19 26.45
CA ARG A 195 -6.84 7.90 26.42
C ARG A 195 -5.40 8.00 26.91
N LEU A 196 -4.77 9.17 26.80
CA LEU A 196 -3.41 9.43 27.28
C LEU A 196 -3.41 10.01 28.69
N ASP A 197 -4.39 10.86 29.01
CA ASP A 197 -4.58 11.47 30.33
C ASP A 197 -6.06 11.39 30.75
N PRO A 198 -6.44 10.39 31.56
CA PRO A 198 -7.81 10.23 32.03
C PRO A 198 -8.34 11.39 32.89
N ALA A 199 -7.46 12.21 33.49
CA ALA A 199 -7.85 13.33 34.34
C ALA A 199 -8.22 14.59 33.55
N LEU A 200 -8.12 14.55 32.22
CA LEU A 200 -8.36 15.69 31.34
C LEU A 200 -9.82 16.18 31.35
N ARG A 201 -9.96 17.48 31.67
CA ARG A 201 -11.23 18.21 31.57
C ARG A 201 -11.54 18.55 30.11
N ALA A 202 -12.72 18.13 29.64
CA ALA A 202 -13.18 18.34 28.27
C ALA A 202 -13.29 19.83 27.92
N ASP A 203 -13.76 20.66 28.86
CA ASP A 203 -13.99 22.09 28.62
C ASP A 203 -12.69 22.85 28.30
N THR A 204 -11.59 22.48 28.96
CA THR A 204 -10.27 23.06 28.69
C THR A 204 -9.82 22.79 27.26
N VAL A 205 -10.07 21.58 26.76
CA VAL A 205 -9.73 21.23 25.38
C VAL A 205 -10.66 21.96 24.41
N ARG A 206 -11.98 21.98 24.64
CA ARG A 206 -12.92 22.70 23.76
C ARG A 206 -12.55 24.17 23.60
N ALA A 207 -12.25 24.85 24.71
CA ALA A 207 -11.85 26.25 24.70
C ALA A 207 -10.57 26.49 23.88
N VAL A 208 -9.63 25.53 23.88
CA VAL A 208 -8.40 25.64 23.10
C VAL A 208 -8.61 25.34 21.62
N LEU A 209 -9.56 24.46 21.29
CA LEU A 209 -9.90 24.09 19.92
C LEU A 209 -10.74 25.15 19.21
N GLU A 210 -11.46 25.98 19.95
CA GLU A 210 -12.33 27.02 19.41
C GLU A 210 -11.57 27.99 18.49
N GLY A 211 -12.09 28.19 17.27
CA GLY A 211 -11.50 29.08 16.28
C GLY A 211 -10.20 28.58 15.61
N ARG A 212 -9.75 27.35 15.89
CA ARG A 212 -8.52 26.81 15.30
C ARG A 212 -8.76 25.98 14.04
N PRO A 213 -7.85 26.01 13.05
CA PRO A 213 -7.92 25.14 11.90
C PRO A 213 -7.81 23.65 12.30
N GLU A 214 -8.70 22.80 11.77
CA GLU A 214 -8.64 21.36 12.07
C GLU A 214 -7.31 20.71 11.69
N SER A 215 -6.65 21.20 10.63
CA SER A 215 -5.36 20.70 10.16
C SER A 215 -4.24 20.88 11.19
N GLU A 216 -4.19 22.05 11.85
CA GLU A 216 -3.23 22.33 12.92
C GLU A 216 -3.48 21.43 14.13
N VAL A 217 -4.75 21.30 14.53
CA VAL A 217 -5.17 20.45 15.63
C VAL A 217 -4.82 18.99 15.37
N ARG A 218 -5.08 18.49 14.15
CA ARG A 218 -4.72 17.13 13.72
C ARG A 218 -3.20 16.92 13.75
N SER A 219 -2.42 17.90 13.28
CA SER A 219 -0.96 17.85 13.30
C SER A 219 -0.42 17.78 14.74
N ALA A 220 -0.92 18.64 15.63
CA ALA A 220 -0.54 18.66 17.05
C ALA A 220 -0.91 17.35 17.76
N LEU A 221 -2.11 16.82 17.50
CA LEU A 221 -2.53 15.54 18.06
C LEU A 221 -1.66 14.39 17.56
N SER A 222 -1.36 14.33 16.26
CA SER A 222 -0.53 13.29 15.66
C SER A 222 0.90 13.31 16.24
N ALA A 223 1.49 14.50 16.40
CA ALA A 223 2.79 14.67 17.05
C ALA A 223 2.78 14.19 18.51
N THR A 224 1.71 14.49 19.26
CA THR A 224 1.53 14.06 20.64
C THR A 224 1.44 12.53 20.76
N LEU A 225 0.63 11.89 19.90
CA LEU A 225 0.45 10.44 19.86
C LEU A 225 1.74 9.70 19.49
N ARG A 226 2.54 10.26 18.57
CA ARG A 226 3.83 9.68 18.16
C ARG A 226 4.89 9.81 19.25
N ARG A 227 4.97 10.97 19.92
CA ARG A 227 6.02 11.25 20.90
C ARG A 227 5.76 10.59 22.26
N ARG A 228 4.49 10.36 22.62
CA ARG A 228 4.05 9.85 23.93
C ARG A 228 4.80 10.50 25.11
N PRO A 229 4.76 11.84 25.24
CA PRO A 229 5.46 12.54 26.31
C PRO A 229 4.80 12.26 27.67
N GLU A 230 5.54 12.49 28.77
CA GLU A 230 5.05 12.29 30.14
C GLU A 230 3.83 13.16 30.49
N SER A 231 3.73 14.35 29.88
CA SER A 231 2.54 15.20 29.93
C SER A 231 1.96 15.42 28.52
N PRO A 232 1.09 14.51 28.04
CA PRO A 232 0.48 14.56 26.71
C PRO A 232 -0.30 15.86 26.46
N VAL A 233 -1.06 16.31 27.44
CA VAL A 233 -1.92 17.50 27.33
C VAL A 233 -1.08 18.76 27.25
N SER A 234 -0.10 18.93 28.14
CA SER A 234 0.78 20.10 28.10
C SER A 234 1.57 20.17 26.80
N PHE A 235 2.04 19.02 26.28
CA PHE A 235 2.73 18.96 25.01
C PHE A 235 1.82 19.32 23.82
N PHE A 236 0.61 18.76 23.78
CA PHE A 236 -0.40 19.10 22.77
C PHE A 236 -0.73 20.59 22.78
N LEU A 237 -1.00 21.16 23.96
CA LEU A 237 -1.29 22.58 24.13
C LEU A 237 -0.09 23.45 23.73
N ALA A 238 1.15 23.03 24.03
CA ALA A 238 2.35 23.75 23.63
C ALA A 238 2.54 23.78 22.10
N LEU A 239 2.17 22.70 21.39
CA LEU A 239 2.18 22.67 19.93
C LEU A 239 1.12 23.59 19.32
N LEU A 240 -0.03 23.74 19.97
CA LEU A 240 -1.07 24.69 19.56
C LEU A 240 -0.75 26.14 19.94
N GLY A 241 -0.03 26.36 21.03
CA GLY A 241 0.41 27.68 21.49
C GLY A 241 1.52 28.30 20.63
N ARG A 242 2.24 27.48 19.87
CA ARG A 242 3.13 27.96 18.80
C ARG A 242 2.27 28.16 17.56
N THR A 243 1.85 29.40 17.32
CA THR A 243 1.30 29.81 16.03
C THR A 243 2.38 29.56 14.97
N ILE A 244 2.37 28.39 14.34
CA ILE A 244 3.04 28.23 13.06
C ILE A 244 2.12 29.02 12.12
N ALA A 245 2.53 30.23 11.78
CA ALA A 245 1.78 31.08 10.86
C ALA A 245 1.34 30.23 9.67
N ALA A 246 0.03 30.02 9.54
CA ALA A 246 -0.55 29.39 8.38
C ALA A 246 -0.07 30.20 7.17
N THR A 247 0.79 29.60 6.35
CA THR A 247 1.09 30.18 5.06
C THR A 247 -0.21 30.11 4.28
N THR A 248 -0.82 31.27 4.02
CA THR A 248 -1.91 31.39 3.06
C THR A 248 -1.47 30.62 1.83
N PRO A 249 -2.20 29.58 1.37
CA PRO A 249 -1.85 28.95 0.12
C PRO A 249 -1.89 30.08 -0.92
N GLU A 250 -0.75 30.39 -1.54
CA GLU A 250 -0.78 31.24 -2.72
C GLU A 250 -1.82 30.61 -3.64
N PRO A 251 -2.76 31.40 -4.20
CA PRO A 251 -3.62 30.88 -5.24
C PRO A 251 -2.68 30.24 -6.25
N MET A 252 -2.88 28.95 -6.56
CA MET A 252 -2.05 28.25 -7.55
C MET A 252 -1.91 29.20 -8.72
N ARG A 253 -0.70 29.73 -8.93
CA ARG A 253 -0.40 30.38 -10.18
C ARG A 253 -0.67 29.29 -11.20
N GLY A 254 -1.73 29.50 -12.00
CA GLY A 254 -2.00 28.65 -13.15
C GLY A 254 -0.65 28.47 -13.84
N ILE A 255 -0.25 27.22 -14.00
CA ILE A 255 1.00 26.90 -14.70
C ILE A 255 0.88 27.62 -16.04
N ALA A 256 1.73 28.61 -16.27
CA ALA A 256 1.78 29.27 -17.56
C ALA A 256 2.04 28.17 -18.59
N PRO A 257 1.29 28.11 -19.70
CA PRO A 257 1.55 27.13 -20.74
C PRO A 257 3.04 27.17 -21.08
N LEU A 258 3.69 26.00 -21.14
CA LEU A 258 5.06 25.91 -21.62
C LEU A 258 5.11 26.57 -23.00
N ALA A 259 5.99 27.55 -23.17
CA ALA A 259 6.22 28.16 -24.48
C ALA A 259 6.75 27.07 -25.43
N HIS A 260 6.12 26.94 -26.59
CA HIS A 260 6.51 25.99 -27.63
C HIS A 260 7.90 26.37 -28.15
N ASP A 261 8.86 25.46 -28.02
CA ASP A 261 10.20 25.60 -28.59
C ASP A 261 10.24 24.84 -29.92
N ASP A 262 10.20 25.59 -31.03
CA ASP A 262 10.20 25.05 -32.40
C ASP A 262 11.50 24.30 -32.76
N THR A 263 12.49 24.24 -31.85
CA THR A 263 13.76 23.54 -32.07
C THR A 263 13.88 22.20 -31.33
N ASP A 264 12.90 21.81 -30.50
CA ASP A 264 12.87 20.51 -29.82
C ASP A 264 12.08 19.46 -30.64
N PRO A 265 12.74 18.42 -31.20
CA PRO A 265 12.07 17.37 -31.98
C PRO A 265 11.13 16.47 -31.18
N PHE A 266 10.97 16.68 -29.87
CA PHE A 266 10.06 15.92 -29.00
C PHE A 266 9.00 16.76 -28.27
N ALA A 267 8.76 18.01 -28.69
CA ALA A 267 7.64 18.78 -28.18
C ALA A 267 6.29 18.08 -28.51
N PRO A 268 5.37 17.90 -27.53
CA PRO A 268 4.06 17.31 -27.78
C PRO A 268 3.18 18.26 -28.62
N TYR A 269 2.48 17.72 -29.63
CA TYR A 269 1.50 18.46 -30.45
C TYR A 269 0.40 19.13 -29.61
#